data_AF-A0A3D5YL88-F1
#
_entry.id   AF-A0A3D5YL88-F1
#
_cell.length_a   1.000
_cell.length_b   1.000
_cell.length_c   1.000
_cell.angle_alpha   90.00
_cell.angle_beta   90.00
_cell.angle_gamma   90.00
#
_symmetry.space_group_name_H-M   'P 1'
#
loop_
_entity.id
_entity.type
_entity.pdbx_description
1 polymer ?
#
loop_
_entity_poly.entity_id
_entity_poly.type
_entity_poly.pdbx_seq_one_letter_code
_entity_poly.pdbx_strand_id
1 'polypeptide(L)'
;FKTDASATFNLTFILVFIASHAIGQGAVIWVFISEIFPNSVRASGQAWGTGTHWVFAALITMLGEVVIDTFPSWTIFAFFSFFMVLQLLFTHFMMPETKGVSLEKLQETLTTKV
;
A
#
# COMPACT_ATOMS: atom_id res chain seq x y z
N PHE A 1 1.09 -22.34 -8.04
CA PHE A 1 1.70 -22.52 -6.71
C PHE A 1 1.49 -23.95 -6.22
N LYS A 2 2.51 -24.81 -6.29
CA LYS A 2 2.47 -26.15 -5.69
C LYS A 2 3.31 -26.08 -4.42
N THR A 3 2.67 -25.98 -3.26
CA THR A 3 3.33 -26.19 -1.97
C THR A 3 2.91 -27.56 -1.46
N ASP A 4 3.80 -28.26 -0.77
CA ASP A 4 3.48 -29.53 -0.11
C ASP A 4 2.63 -29.33 1.17
N ALA A 5 2.25 -28.07 1.47
CA ALA A 5 1.42 -27.70 2.60
C ALA A 5 -0.05 -28.01 2.35
N SER A 6 -0.79 -28.32 3.43
CA SER A 6 -2.23 -28.57 3.37
C SER A 6 -3.00 -27.40 2.76
N ALA A 7 -4.03 -27.69 1.96
CA ALA A 7 -4.87 -26.68 1.34
C ALA A 7 -5.51 -25.73 2.38
N THR A 8 -5.92 -26.26 3.54
CA THR A 8 -6.45 -25.46 4.65
C THR A 8 -5.42 -24.48 5.18
N PHE A 9 -4.16 -24.90 5.32
CA PHE A 9 -3.08 -24.04 5.78
C PHE A 9 -2.90 -22.86 4.82
N ASN A 10 -2.76 -23.13 3.52
CA ASN A 10 -2.61 -22.08 2.51
C ASN A 10 -3.80 -21.10 2.51
N LEU A 11 -5.02 -21.62 2.57
CA LEU A 11 -6.24 -20.80 2.58
C LEU A 11 -6.30 -19.88 3.80
N THR A 12 -5.99 -20.40 5.00
CA THR A 12 -5.99 -19.60 6.23
C THR A 12 -5.06 -18.40 6.12
N PHE A 13 -3.81 -18.59 5.66
CA PHE A 13 -2.85 -17.49 5.53
C PHE A 13 -3.25 -16.47 4.47
N ILE A 14 -3.81 -16.91 3.34
CA ILE A 14 -4.34 -16.00 2.31
C ILE A 14 -5.48 -15.14 2.88
N LEU A 15 -6.42 -15.74 3.61
CA LEU A 15 -7.53 -15.02 4.22
C LEU A 15 -7.08 -14.02 5.29
N VAL A 16 -6.11 -14.39 6.12
CA VAL A 16 -5.51 -13.48 7.10
C VAL A 16 -4.85 -12.30 6.39
N PHE A 17 -4.08 -12.54 5.34
CA PHE A 17 -3.47 -11.49 4.53
C PHE A 17 -4.52 -10.53 3.94
N ILE A 18 -5.59 -11.07 3.35
CA ILE A 18 -6.68 -10.25 2.78
C ILE A 18 -7.35 -9.41 3.88
N ALA A 19 -7.65 -9.99 5.04
CA ALA A 19 -8.26 -9.27 6.15
C ALA A 19 -7.37 -8.14 6.68
N SER A 20 -6.06 -8.40 6.86
CA SER A 20 -5.09 -7.38 7.26
C SER A 20 -4.97 -6.26 6.24
N HIS A 21 -4.95 -6.59 4.94
CA HIS A 21 -4.91 -5.60 3.87
C HIS A 21 -6.18 -4.74 3.86
N ALA A 22 -7.36 -5.35 4.00
CA ALA A 22 -8.65 -4.65 3.98
C ALA A 22 -8.80 -3.62 5.11
N ILE A 23 -8.33 -3.94 6.33
CA ILE A 23 -8.42 -3.04 7.49
C ILE A 23 -7.39 -1.89 7.38
N GLY A 24 -6.22 -2.17 6.81
CA GLY A 24 -5.13 -1.20 6.69
C GLY A 24 -5.08 -0.56 5.30
N GLN A 25 -4.13 -1.02 4.49
CA GLN A 25 -3.76 -0.41 3.22
C GLN A 25 -4.93 -0.26 2.24
N GLY A 26 -5.86 -1.22 2.20
CA GLY A 26 -6.99 -1.24 1.26
C GLY A 26 -7.97 -0.08 1.46
N ALA A 27 -8.10 0.43 2.69
CA ALA A 27 -8.97 1.56 3.00
C ALA A 27 -8.16 2.85 3.24
N VAL A 28 -7.09 2.77 4.03
CA VAL A 28 -6.37 3.95 4.53
C VAL A 28 -5.66 4.72 3.41
N ILE A 29 -5.16 4.04 2.36
CA ILE A 29 -4.42 4.72 1.28
C ILE A 29 -5.28 5.79 0.59
N TRP A 30 -6.56 5.50 0.36
CA TRP A 30 -7.47 6.38 -0.35
C TRP A 30 -7.87 7.60 0.49
N VAL A 31 -8.08 7.38 1.79
CA VAL A 31 -8.34 8.45 2.75
C VAL A 31 -7.11 9.36 2.84
N PHE A 32 -5.93 8.78 3.05
CA PHE A 32 -4.70 9.54 3.22
C PHE A 32 -4.34 10.37 1.98
N ILE A 33 -4.47 9.80 0.78
CA ILE A 33 -4.24 10.53 -0.49
C ILE A 33 -5.19 11.74 -0.61
N SER A 34 -6.39 11.69 -0.04
CA SER A 34 -7.33 12.82 -0.06
C SER A 34 -7.01 13.92 0.96
N GLU A 35 -6.29 13.58 2.04
CA GLU A 35 -6.03 14.46 3.19
C GLU A 35 -4.64 15.12 3.17
N ILE A 36 -3.64 14.49 2.55
CA ILE A 36 -2.23 14.92 2.66
C ILE A 36 -1.89 16.14 1.79
N PHE A 37 -2.66 16.40 0.73
CA PHE A 37 -2.37 17.49 -0.19
C PHE A 37 -3.11 18.78 0.20
N PRO A 38 -2.43 19.94 0.14
CA PRO A 38 -3.06 21.23 0.42
C PRO A 38 -4.13 21.55 -0.64
N ASN A 39 -5.14 22.33 -0.24
CA ASN A 39 -6.36 22.56 -1.01
C ASN A 39 -6.09 23.07 -2.45
N SER A 40 -5.05 23.86 -2.64
CA SER A 40 -4.68 24.45 -3.94
C SER A 40 -4.27 23.41 -5.00
N VAL A 41 -3.67 22.29 -4.60
CA VAL A 41 -3.19 21.23 -5.52
C VAL A 41 -3.81 19.87 -5.21
N ARG A 42 -4.79 19.82 -4.32
CA ARG A 42 -5.38 18.58 -3.81
C ARG A 42 -5.92 17.67 -4.91
N ALA A 43 -6.56 18.23 -5.94
CA ALA A 43 -7.08 17.44 -7.06
C ALA A 43 -5.94 16.80 -7.87
N SER A 44 -4.91 17.58 -8.23
CA SER A 44 -3.75 17.09 -8.99
C SER A 44 -2.91 16.11 -8.19
N GLY A 45 -2.72 16.34 -6.90
CA GLY A 45 -2.02 15.42 -5.99
C GLY A 45 -2.72 14.08 -5.86
N GLN A 46 -4.04 14.09 -5.69
CA GLN A 46 -4.86 12.87 -5.68
C GLN A 46 -4.80 12.11 -7.00
N ALA A 47 -4.89 12.82 -8.13
CA ALA A 47 -4.78 12.21 -9.46
C ALA A 47 -3.42 11.56 -9.68
N TRP A 48 -2.34 12.23 -9.26
CA TRP A 48 -0.98 11.68 -9.32
C TRP A 48 -0.80 10.45 -8.44
N GLY A 49 -1.24 10.50 -7.19
CA GLY A 49 -1.15 9.37 -6.25
C GLY A 49 -1.96 8.16 -6.74
N THR A 50 -3.20 8.40 -7.17
CA THR A 50 -4.09 7.36 -7.72
C THR A 50 -3.56 6.81 -9.04
N GLY A 51 -3.05 7.67 -9.93
CA GLY A 51 -2.45 7.24 -11.19
C GLY A 51 -1.22 6.38 -10.97
N THR A 52 -0.34 6.78 -10.05
CA THR A 52 0.83 5.99 -9.64
C THR A 52 0.40 4.60 -9.14
N HIS A 53 -0.59 4.56 -8.23
CA HIS A 53 -1.13 3.29 -7.73
C HIS A 53 -1.59 2.37 -8.85
N TRP A 54 -2.43 2.86 -9.77
CA TRP A 54 -2.98 2.04 -10.85
C TRP A 54 -1.94 1.60 -11.88
N VAL A 55 -0.95 2.44 -12.19
CA VAL A 55 0.17 2.06 -13.06
C VAL A 55 0.93 0.89 -12.48
N PHE A 56 1.31 0.94 -11.19
CA PHE A 56 2.01 -0.17 -10.56
C PHE A 56 1.14 -1.41 -10.37
N ALA A 57 -0.16 -1.24 -10.08
CA ALA A 57 -1.10 -2.35 -10.03
C ALA A 57 -1.20 -3.09 -11.38
N ALA A 58 -1.26 -2.34 -12.49
CA ALA A 58 -1.24 -2.90 -13.83
C ALA A 58 0.07 -3.63 -14.13
N LEU A 59 1.23 -3.02 -13.81
CA LEU A 59 2.54 -3.65 -14.01
C LEU A 59 2.69 -4.96 -13.24
N ILE A 60 2.32 -4.98 -11.95
CA ILE A 60 2.38 -6.20 -11.13
C ILE A 60 1.46 -7.28 -11.70
N THR A 61 0.26 -6.92 -12.14
CA THR A 61 -0.70 -7.87 -12.72
C THR A 61 -0.17 -8.44 -14.04
N MET A 62 0.33 -7.59 -14.93
CA MET A 62 0.83 -7.99 -16.25
C MET A 62 2.12 -8.82 -16.17
N LEU A 63 3.00 -8.53 -15.21
CA LEU A 63 4.26 -9.25 -15.01
C LEU A 63 4.10 -10.46 -14.08
N GLY A 64 2.95 -10.60 -13.41
CA GLY A 64 2.72 -11.60 -12.38
C GLY A 64 2.97 -13.03 -12.85
N GLU A 65 2.42 -13.41 -14.01
CA GLU A 65 2.60 -14.75 -14.58
C GLU A 65 4.08 -15.04 -14.87
N VAL A 66 4.78 -14.10 -15.53
CA VAL A 66 6.21 -14.23 -15.83
C VAL A 66 7.03 -14.44 -14.55
N VAL A 67 6.75 -13.67 -13.50
CA VAL A 67 7.45 -13.77 -12.22
C VAL A 67 7.15 -15.11 -11.53
N ILE A 68 5.90 -15.56 -11.53
CA ILE A 68 5.47 -16.82 -10.91
C ILE A 68 6.11 -18.03 -11.59
N ASP A 69 6.26 -18.00 -12.92
CA ASP A 69 6.87 -19.09 -13.68
C ASP A 69 8.40 -19.09 -13.62
N THR A 70 9.01 -17.91 -13.47
CA THR A 70 10.47 -17.76 -13.45
C THR A 70 11.08 -18.04 -12.08
N PHE A 71 10.39 -17.67 -10.99
CA PHE A 71 10.97 -17.68 -9.65
C PHE A 71 10.31 -18.71 -8.72
N PRO A 72 11.07 -19.33 -7.80
CA PRO A 72 10.49 -20.14 -6.74
C PRO A 72 9.49 -19.35 -5.91
N SER A 73 8.38 -19.99 -5.50
CA SER A 73 7.31 -19.29 -4.79
C SER A 73 7.79 -18.58 -3.52
N TRP A 74 8.70 -19.18 -2.76
CA TRP A 74 9.21 -18.59 -1.52
C TRP A 74 9.99 -17.29 -1.74
N THR A 75 10.70 -17.12 -2.85
CA THR A 75 11.45 -15.89 -3.13
C THR A 75 10.51 -14.74 -3.45
N ILE A 76 9.40 -15.02 -4.14
CA ILE A 76 8.36 -14.04 -4.45
C ILE A 76 7.71 -13.54 -3.16
N PHE A 77 7.32 -14.45 -2.26
CA PHE A 77 6.74 -14.07 -0.96
C PHE A 77 7.74 -13.33 -0.07
N ALA A 78 9.01 -13.76 -0.03
CA ALA A 78 10.05 -13.07 0.72
C ALA A 78 10.28 -11.64 0.21
N PHE A 79 10.29 -11.45 -1.12
CA PHE A 79 10.40 -10.14 -1.75
C PHE A 79 9.26 -9.21 -1.31
N PHE A 80 8.00 -9.63 -1.46
CA PHE A 80 6.86 -8.80 -1.05
C PHE A 80 6.83 -8.58 0.47
N SER A 81 7.19 -9.58 1.28
CA SER A 81 7.28 -9.43 2.73
C SER A 81 8.30 -8.38 3.14
N PHE A 82 9.48 -8.35 2.50
CA PHE A 82 10.48 -7.32 2.72
C PHE A 82 9.94 -5.92 2.40
N PHE A 83 9.24 -5.75 1.28
CA PHE A 83 8.63 -4.45 0.94
C PHE A 83 7.49 -4.05 1.88
N MET A 84 6.75 -5.01 2.45
CA MET A 84 5.77 -4.71 3.51
C MET A 84 6.44 -4.17 4.78
N VAL A 85 7.61 -4.71 5.16
CA VAL A 85 8.40 -4.14 6.27
C VAL A 85 8.88 -2.73 5.96
N LEU A 86 9.41 -2.49 4.76
CA LEU A 86 9.81 -1.14 4.36
C LEU A 86 8.63 -0.16 4.36
N GLN A 87 7.47 -0.59 3.88
CA GLN A 87 6.25 0.21 3.91
C GLN A 87 5.82 0.52 5.34
N LEU A 88 5.89 -0.44 6.27
CA LEU A 88 5.59 -0.22 7.68
C LEU A 88 6.53 0.82 8.28
N LEU A 89 7.84 0.74 8.00
CA LEU A 89 8.82 1.73 8.47
C LEU A 89 8.52 3.11 7.89
N PHE A 90 8.22 3.20 6.59
CA PHE A 90 7.82 4.46 5.95
C PHE A 90 6.57 5.06 6.61
N THR A 91 5.53 4.25 6.84
CA THR A 91 4.31 4.70 7.50
C THR A 91 4.56 5.15 8.94
N HIS A 92 5.38 4.44 9.70
CA HIS A 92 5.65 4.78 11.09
C HIS A 92 6.49 6.05 11.25
N PHE A 93 7.49 6.26 10.39
CA PHE A 93 8.45 7.34 10.56
C PHE A 93 8.19 8.58 9.69
N MET A 94 7.56 8.42 8.53
CA MET A 94 7.43 9.50 7.53
C MET A 94 5.99 9.98 7.36
N MET A 95 4.98 9.14 7.58
CA MET A 95 3.58 9.55 7.41
C MET A 95 3.06 10.25 8.67
N PRO A 96 2.55 11.49 8.57
CA PRO A 96 1.88 12.15 9.68
C PRO A 96 0.51 11.50 9.96
N GLU A 97 0.07 11.57 11.22
CA GLU A 97 -1.30 11.24 11.59
C GLU A 97 -2.26 12.33 11.09
N THR A 98 -3.30 11.93 10.36
CA THR A 98 -4.30 12.83 9.76
C THR A 98 -5.66 12.75 10.45
N LYS A 99 -5.91 11.70 11.24
CA LYS A 99 -7.21 11.44 11.87
C LYS A 99 -7.63 12.55 12.82
N GLY A 100 -8.83 13.08 12.59
CA GLY A 100 -9.46 14.06 13.49
C GLY A 100 -8.85 15.46 13.41
N VAL A 101 -7.99 15.73 12.44
CA VAL A 101 -7.41 17.05 12.18
C VAL A 101 -8.13 17.67 10.98
N SER A 102 -8.46 18.97 11.04
CA SER A 102 -9.05 19.64 9.89
C SER A 102 -8.03 19.77 8.75
N LEU A 103 -8.51 19.77 7.50
CA LEU A 103 -7.64 19.88 6.32
C LEU A 103 -6.83 21.18 6.31
N GLU A 104 -7.41 22.28 6.82
CA GLU A 104 -6.73 23.57 6.94
C GLU A 104 -5.55 23.48 7.92
N LYS A 105 -5.74 22.77 9.04
CA LYS A 105 -4.69 22.61 10.05
C LYS A 105 -3.59 21.65 9.58
N LEU A 106 -3.96 20.60 8.86
CA LEU A 106 -3.00 19.71 8.18
C LEU A 106 -2.15 20.50 7.18
N GLN A 107 -2.78 21.29 6.32
CA GLN A 107 -2.09 22.12 5.35
C GLN A 107 -1.08 23.08 6.02
N GLU A 108 -1.48 23.77 7.09
CA GLU A 108 -0.57 24.65 7.85
C GLU A 108 0.63 23.87 8.39
N THR A 109 0.39 22.71 8.99
CA THR A 109 1.44 21.87 9.60
C THR A 109 2.42 21.33 8.56
N LEU A 110 1.93 20.93 7.39
CA LEU A 110 2.75 20.35 6.31
C LEU A 110 3.54 21.42 5.56
N THR A 111 3.01 22.64 5.46
CA THR A 111 3.68 23.75 4.74
C THR A 111 4.66 24.50 5.63
N THR A 112 4.42 24.57 6.95
CA THR A 112 5.29 25.30 7.91
C THR A 112 6.52 24.49 8.34
N LYS A 113 6.54 23.18 8.11
CA LYS A 113 7.68 22.30 8.40
C LYS A 113 8.80 22.33 7.35
N VAL A 114 8.86 23.36 6.50
CA VAL A 114 9.94 23.57 5.52
C VAL A 114 10.98 24.54 6.06
#